data_AF-A0A8T2LBM9-F1
#
_entry.id   AF-A0A8T2LBM9-F1
#
_cell.length_a   1.000
_cell.length_b   1.000
_cell.length_c   1.000
_cell.angle_alpha   90.00
_cell.angle_beta   90.00
_cell.angle_gamma   90.00
#
_symmetry.space_group_name_H-M   'P 1'
#
loop_
_entity.id
_entity.type
_entity.pdbx_description
1 polymer ?
#
loop_
_entity_poly.entity_id
_entity_poly.type
_entity_poly.pdbx_seq_one_letter_code
_entity_poly.pdbx_strand_id
1 'polypeptide(L)'
;MVVRNAFCSRLLQLLGEFLCRRCRLLTGLRPTVPPFWIRNVDVSLTVLGYQDQPFICPGAVVFLYMLCRDTVPADVASVEELRAVLLSCLYVSYAYIGHEISYPTLPFILKTDRQTFWRRTLDITMRMSQKMLEINISPHVFAKFISDLKKKTDC
;
A
#
# COMPACT_ATOMS: atom_id res chain seq x y z
N MET A 1 -17.29 -13.58 -14.21
CA MET A 1 -17.94 -12.83 -13.11
C MET A 1 -16.91 -12.67 -12.00
N VAL A 2 -16.22 -11.54 -11.90
CA VAL A 2 -15.26 -11.31 -10.81
C VAL A 2 -16.08 -11.12 -9.54
N VAL A 3 -16.05 -12.10 -8.64
CA VAL A 3 -16.59 -11.95 -7.29
C VAL A 3 -15.80 -10.83 -6.64
N ARG A 4 -16.36 -9.62 -6.65
CA ARG A 4 -15.74 -8.48 -6.00
C ARG A 4 -15.74 -8.77 -4.51
N ASN A 5 -14.61 -9.20 -3.97
CA ASN A 5 -14.45 -9.50 -2.57
C ASN A 5 -14.79 -8.25 -1.74
N ALA A 6 -16.01 -8.20 -1.21
CA ALA A 6 -16.54 -7.05 -0.50
C ALA A 6 -15.69 -6.69 0.72
N PHE A 7 -15.09 -7.71 1.35
CA PHE A 7 -14.17 -7.55 2.46
C PHE A 7 -12.86 -6.86 2.04
N CYS A 8 -12.24 -7.30 0.93
CA CYS A 8 -11.05 -6.62 0.37
C CYS A 8 -11.35 -5.15 0.01
N SER A 9 -12.49 -4.91 -0.65
CA SER A 9 -12.93 -3.54 -0.97
C SER A 9 -13.11 -2.67 0.27
N ARG A 10 -13.64 -3.23 1.37
CA ARG A 10 -13.79 -2.50 2.63
C ARG A 10 -12.44 -2.18 3.28
N LEU A 11 -11.48 -3.11 3.26
CA LEU A 11 -10.14 -2.87 3.80
C LEU A 11 -9.41 -1.78 3.02
N LEU A 12 -9.52 -1.76 1.68
CA LEU A 12 -8.97 -0.67 0.86
C LEU A 12 -9.58 0.69 1.23
N GLN A 13 -10.90 0.74 1.43
CA GLN A 13 -11.55 1.98 1.88
C GLN A 13 -11.02 2.45 3.23
N LEU A 14 -10.87 1.54 4.19
CA LEU A 14 -10.29 1.84 5.51
C LEU A 14 -8.84 2.34 5.41
N LEU A 15 -8.04 1.77 4.50
CA LEU A 15 -6.69 2.26 4.22
C LEU A 15 -6.72 3.69 3.67
N GLY A 16 -7.65 4.00 2.77
CA GLY A 16 -7.88 5.36 2.27
C GLY A 16 -8.26 6.34 3.38
N GLU A 17 -9.22 5.96 4.25
CA GLU A 17 -9.61 6.75 5.43
C GLU A 17 -8.44 6.96 6.40
N PHE A 18 -7.61 5.93 6.62
CA PHE A 18 -6.38 6.04 7.40
C PHE A 18 -5.42 7.09 6.83
N LEU A 19 -5.15 7.06 5.51
CA LEU A 19 -4.23 7.99 4.86
C LEU A 19 -4.74 9.44 4.91
N CYS A 20 -6.05 9.66 4.74
CA CYS A 20 -6.65 10.98 4.93
C CYS A 20 -6.45 11.51 6.35
N ARG A 21 -6.63 10.66 7.38
CA ARG A 21 -6.42 11.05 8.77
C ARG A 21 -4.97 11.29 9.13
N ARG A 22 -4.04 10.53 8.52
CA ARG A 22 -2.59 10.68 8.72
C ARG A 22 -2.09 11.98 8.09
N CYS A 23 -2.48 12.25 6.85
CA CYS A 23 -1.99 13.39 6.06
C CYS A 23 -2.95 14.59 6.16
N ARG A 24 -3.11 15.14 7.38
CA ARG A 24 -4.11 16.18 7.70
C ARG A 24 -3.92 17.48 6.92
N LEU A 25 -2.71 17.73 6.41
CA LEU A 25 -2.39 18.91 5.58
C LEU A 25 -3.03 18.84 4.18
N LEU A 26 -3.44 17.66 3.72
CA LEU A 26 -4.04 17.46 2.39
C LEU A 26 -5.56 17.64 2.44
N THR A 27 -6.02 18.88 2.59
CA THR A 27 -7.44 19.23 2.82
C THR A 27 -8.43 18.75 1.74
N GLY A 28 -7.95 18.44 0.53
CA GLY A 28 -8.78 17.92 -0.58
C GLY A 28 -8.67 16.41 -0.84
N LEU A 29 -7.89 15.67 -0.04
CA LEU A 29 -7.69 14.24 -0.29
C LEU A 29 -8.93 13.43 0.09
N ARG A 30 -9.60 12.86 -0.92
CA ARG A 30 -10.74 11.96 -0.71
C ARG A 30 -10.25 10.54 -0.37
N PRO A 31 -10.92 9.82 0.55
CA PRO A 31 -10.52 8.45 0.94
C PRO A 31 -10.62 7.43 -0.20
N THR A 32 -11.31 7.76 -1.29
CA THR A 32 -11.40 6.92 -2.49
C THR A 32 -10.19 7.05 -3.42
N VAL A 33 -9.37 8.10 -3.26
CA VAL A 33 -8.24 8.40 -4.15
C VAL A 33 -7.07 7.44 -3.95
N PRO A 34 -6.59 7.15 -2.72
CA PRO A 34 -5.52 6.16 -2.53
C PRO A 34 -5.88 4.75 -3.02
N PRO A 35 -7.08 4.19 -2.73
CA PRO A 35 -7.52 2.91 -3.30
C PRO A 35 -7.54 2.89 -4.82
N PHE A 36 -7.90 4.01 -5.46
CA PHE A 36 -7.88 4.12 -6.92
C PHE A 36 -6.46 4.00 -7.47
N TRP A 37 -5.47 4.66 -6.87
CA TRP A 37 -4.07 4.52 -7.31
C TRP A 37 -3.55 3.09 -7.18
N ILE A 38 -3.86 2.42 -6.06
CA ILE A 38 -3.48 1.01 -5.83
C ILE A 38 -4.08 0.10 -6.90
N ARG A 39 -5.38 0.23 -7.14
CA ARG A 39 -6.09 -0.59 -8.15
C ARG A 39 -5.58 -0.33 -9.56
N ASN A 40 -5.25 0.91 -9.90
CA ASN A 40 -4.72 1.21 -11.23
C ASN A 40 -3.40 0.48 -11.48
N VAL A 41 -2.51 0.41 -10.49
CA VAL A 41 -1.27 -0.37 -10.61
C VAL A 41 -1.58 -1.85 -10.82
N ASP A 42 -2.43 -2.42 -9.97
CA ASP A 42 -2.78 -3.85 -10.04
C ASP A 42 -3.42 -4.22 -11.39
N VAL A 43 -4.38 -3.42 -11.84
CA VAL A 43 -5.00 -3.59 -13.16
C VAL A 43 -3.98 -3.43 -14.28
N SER A 44 -3.06 -2.47 -14.19
CA SER A 44 -2.05 -2.25 -15.23
C SER A 44 -1.10 -3.43 -15.34
N LEU A 45 -0.66 -4.01 -14.22
CA LEU A 45 0.19 -5.21 -14.21
C LEU A 45 -0.52 -6.41 -14.85
N THR A 46 -1.81 -6.61 -14.54
CA THR A 46 -2.60 -7.69 -15.17
C THR A 46 -2.77 -7.47 -16.67
N VAL A 47 -3.17 -6.26 -17.09
CA VAL A 47 -3.42 -5.95 -18.51
C VAL A 47 -2.15 -6.07 -19.35
N LEU A 48 -1.00 -5.72 -18.78
CA LEU A 48 0.30 -5.82 -19.46
C LEU A 48 0.93 -7.22 -19.38
N GLY A 49 0.26 -8.19 -18.74
CA GLY A 49 0.75 -9.58 -18.65
C GLY A 49 1.91 -9.78 -17.67
N TYR A 50 2.08 -8.88 -16.70
CA TYR A 50 3.09 -9.02 -15.64
C TYR A 50 2.62 -9.83 -14.44
N GLN A 51 1.34 -10.23 -14.38
CA GLN A 51 0.80 -11.11 -13.36
C GLN A 51 -0.43 -11.87 -13.87
N ASP A 52 -0.56 -13.14 -13.47
CA ASP A 52 -1.69 -13.99 -13.87
C ASP A 52 -2.94 -13.77 -13.00
N GLN A 53 -2.73 -13.36 -11.74
CA GLN A 53 -3.79 -13.09 -10.77
C GLN A 53 -3.60 -11.71 -10.13
N PRO A 54 -4.70 -11.00 -9.78
CA PRO A 54 -4.60 -9.75 -9.04
C PRO A 54 -3.89 -9.94 -7.70
N PHE A 55 -2.92 -9.07 -7.40
CA PHE A 55 -2.21 -9.07 -6.12
C PHE A 55 -3.11 -8.61 -4.97
N ILE A 56 -4.07 -7.73 -5.26
CA ILE A 56 -4.86 -7.05 -4.23
C ILE A 56 -5.91 -7.98 -3.61
N CYS A 57 -5.51 -8.62 -2.52
CA CYS A 57 -6.34 -9.43 -1.64
C CYS A 57 -6.39 -8.85 -0.21
N PRO A 58 -7.25 -9.35 0.69
CA PRO A 58 -7.29 -8.86 2.08
C PRO A 58 -5.94 -8.88 2.80
N GLY A 59 -5.15 -9.94 2.61
CA GLY A 59 -3.82 -10.06 3.22
C GLY A 59 -2.85 -8.99 2.73
N ALA A 60 -2.80 -8.76 1.41
CA ALA A 60 -1.98 -7.73 0.80
C ALA A 60 -2.35 -6.31 1.30
N VAL A 61 -3.64 -6.03 1.49
CA VAL A 61 -4.08 -4.72 2.01
C VAL A 61 -3.64 -4.52 3.46
N VAL A 62 -3.69 -5.55 4.30
CA VAL A 62 -3.22 -5.49 5.70
C VAL A 62 -1.69 -5.31 5.75
N PHE A 63 -0.96 -6.03 4.90
CA PHE A 63 0.49 -5.87 4.77
C PHE A 63 0.86 -4.44 4.32
N LEU A 64 0.17 -3.92 3.30
CA LEU A 64 0.37 -2.56 2.81
C LEU A 64 0.05 -1.51 3.88
N TYR A 65 -1.02 -1.72 4.66
CA TYR A 65 -1.36 -0.85 5.79
C TYR A 65 -0.23 -0.83 6.83
N MET A 66 0.34 -1.99 7.18
CA MET A 66 1.46 -2.09 8.10
C MET A 66 2.66 -1.24 7.63
N LEU A 67 3.01 -1.31 6.34
CA LEU A 67 4.06 -0.46 5.76
C LEU A 67 3.69 1.03 5.79
N CYS A 68 2.48 1.37 5.37
CA CYS A 68 2.02 2.76 5.29
C CYS A 68 1.98 3.41 6.68
N ARG A 69 1.59 2.67 7.72
CA ARG A 69 1.53 3.14 9.10
C ARG A 69 2.85 3.71 9.58
N ASP A 70 3.98 3.10 9.21
CA ASP A 70 5.31 3.46 9.72
C ASP A 70 6.21 4.14 8.68
N THR A 71 5.69 4.32 7.45
CA THR A 71 6.41 4.96 6.34
C THR A 71 5.81 6.30 5.93
N VAL A 72 4.48 6.46 5.96
CA VAL A 72 3.82 7.69 5.51
C VAL A 72 3.93 8.78 6.59
N PRO A 73 4.65 9.89 6.32
CA PRO A 73 4.75 10.99 7.27
C PRO A 73 3.39 11.63 7.56
N ALA A 74 3.21 12.23 8.74
CA ALA A 74 1.99 12.97 9.06
C ALA A 74 1.96 14.37 8.40
N ASP A 75 3.14 14.90 8.11
CA ASP A 75 3.44 16.21 7.55
C ASP A 75 3.62 16.20 6.03
N VAL A 76 3.15 15.15 5.33
CA VAL A 76 3.15 15.12 3.86
C VAL A 76 2.41 16.34 3.31
N ALA A 77 3.11 17.11 2.48
CA ALA A 77 2.66 18.44 2.06
C ALA A 77 1.98 18.44 0.67
N SER A 78 2.04 17.33 -0.09
CA SER A 78 1.39 17.23 -1.40
C SER A 78 0.76 15.85 -1.68
N VAL A 79 -0.26 15.84 -2.55
CA VAL A 79 -0.93 14.62 -3.02
C VAL A 79 0.04 13.75 -3.82
N GLU A 80 0.93 14.38 -4.59
CA GLU A 80 1.98 13.74 -5.37
C GLU A 80 2.98 13.01 -4.49
N GLU A 81 3.42 13.64 -3.40
CA GLU A 81 4.32 13.03 -2.42
C GLU A 81 3.65 11.85 -1.72
N LEU A 82 2.40 12.00 -1.26
CA LEU A 82 1.64 10.89 -0.67
C LEU A 82 1.55 9.71 -1.63
N ARG A 83 1.17 9.98 -2.89
CA ARG A 83 1.08 8.95 -3.92
C ARG A 83 2.44 8.29 -4.12
N ALA A 84 3.54 9.05 -4.13
CA ALA A 84 4.88 8.50 -4.32
C ALA A 84 5.28 7.56 -3.18
N VAL A 85 5.03 7.97 -1.93
CA VAL A 85 5.33 7.14 -0.75
C VAL A 85 4.44 5.88 -0.73
N LEU A 86 3.14 6.03 -1.02
CA LEU A 86 2.21 4.90 -1.08
C LEU A 86 2.61 3.89 -2.16
N LEU A 87 2.98 4.35 -3.36
CA LEU A 87 3.39 3.45 -4.44
C LEU A 87 4.75 2.80 -4.19
N SER A 88 5.66 3.45 -3.45
CA SER A 88 6.87 2.78 -2.94
C SER A 88 6.54 1.68 -1.93
N CYS A 89 5.60 1.91 -1.00
CA CYS A 89 5.13 0.85 -0.08
C CYS A 89 4.46 -0.29 -0.84
N LEU A 90 3.65 0.04 -1.86
CA LEU A 90 3.00 -0.93 -2.72
C LEU A 90 4.04 -1.76 -3.46
N TYR A 91 5.05 -1.15 -4.08
CA TYR A 91 6.13 -1.86 -4.77
C TYR A 91 6.87 -2.83 -3.84
N VAL A 92 7.22 -2.39 -2.63
CA VAL A 92 7.85 -3.28 -1.62
C VAL A 92 6.92 -4.45 -1.25
N SER A 93 5.60 -4.22 -1.19
CA SER A 93 4.62 -5.28 -0.96
C SER A 93 4.60 -6.30 -2.10
N TYR A 94 4.53 -5.85 -3.35
CA TYR A 94 4.63 -6.72 -4.53
C TYR A 94 5.95 -7.50 -4.54
N ALA A 95 7.08 -6.84 -4.26
CA ALA A 95 8.38 -7.49 -4.25
C ALA A 95 8.55 -8.53 -3.13
N TYR A 96 7.80 -8.42 -2.03
CA TYR A 96 7.97 -9.30 -0.86
C TYR A 96 6.94 -10.43 -0.78
N ILE A 97 5.65 -10.13 -0.98
CA ILE A 97 4.56 -11.12 -0.89
C ILE A 97 3.85 -11.35 -2.23
N GLY A 98 4.33 -10.79 -3.34
CA GLY A 98 3.81 -11.07 -4.66
C GLY A 98 4.13 -12.50 -5.11
N HIS A 99 3.30 -13.02 -6.01
CA HIS A 99 3.44 -14.39 -6.53
C HIS A 99 4.47 -14.50 -7.66
N GLU A 100 4.73 -13.40 -8.36
CA GLU A 100 5.63 -13.37 -9.50
C GLU A 100 7.06 -13.15 -9.03
N ILE A 101 8.02 -13.70 -9.78
CA ILE A 101 9.46 -13.56 -9.46
C ILE A 101 9.96 -12.11 -9.54
N SER A 102 9.27 -11.25 -10.30
CA SER A 102 9.62 -9.85 -10.45
C SER A 102 8.44 -9.02 -10.95
N TYR A 103 8.46 -7.73 -10.63
CA TYR A 103 7.48 -6.76 -11.13
C TYR A 103 8.19 -5.55 -11.74
N PRO A 104 7.72 -5.03 -12.88
CA PRO A 104 8.28 -3.81 -13.48
C PRO A 104 8.04 -2.62 -12.55
N THR A 105 8.99 -1.69 -12.50
CA THR A 105 8.91 -0.52 -11.60
C THR A 105 8.11 0.64 -12.18
N LEU A 106 7.97 0.69 -13.51
CA LEU A 106 7.31 1.79 -14.22
C LEU A 106 5.89 2.10 -13.71
N PRO A 107 5.01 1.11 -13.41
CA PRO A 107 3.67 1.38 -12.86
C PRO A 107 3.68 2.07 -11.49
N PHE A 108 4.78 1.98 -10.74
CA PHE A 108 4.91 2.48 -9.37
C PHE A 108 5.55 3.88 -9.29
N ILE A 109 6.13 4.37 -10.39
CA ILE A 109 6.93 5.60 -10.43
C ILE A 109 6.09 6.74 -11.04
N LEU A 110 5.94 7.85 -10.30
CA LEU A 110 5.05 8.97 -10.69
C LEU A 110 5.69 10.05 -11.56
N LYS A 111 7.03 10.07 -11.66
CA LYS A 111 7.85 11.04 -12.41
C LYS A 111 9.19 10.39 -12.79
N THR A 112 10.02 11.04 -13.60
CA THR A 112 11.36 10.55 -13.99
C THR A 112 12.39 10.46 -12.85
N ASP A 113 12.04 10.81 -11.61
CA ASP A 113 12.93 10.70 -10.44
C ASP A 113 12.99 9.27 -9.88
N ARG A 114 13.65 8.41 -10.65
CA ARG A 114 13.92 7.02 -10.29
C ARG A 114 14.80 6.91 -9.04
N GLN A 115 15.70 7.86 -8.82
CA GLN A 115 16.66 7.78 -7.71
C GLN A 115 15.96 7.94 -6.36
N THR A 116 15.04 8.89 -6.24
CA THR A 116 14.26 9.06 -5.01
C THR A 116 13.36 7.87 -4.74
N PHE A 117 12.77 7.27 -5.78
CA PHE A 117 12.00 6.02 -5.64
C PHE A 117 12.85 4.90 -5.03
N TRP A 118 14.03 4.63 -5.60
CA TRP A 118 14.92 3.56 -5.11
C TRP A 118 15.47 3.82 -3.71
N ARG A 119 15.83 5.07 -3.39
CA ARG A 119 16.25 5.45 -2.04
C ARG A 119 15.15 5.15 -1.02
N ARG A 120 13.90 5.47 -1.36
CA ARG A 120 12.75 5.21 -0.49
C ARG A 120 12.48 3.72 -0.33
N THR A 121 12.50 2.93 -1.40
CA THR A 121 12.25 1.48 -1.30
C THR A 121 13.33 0.74 -0.51
N LEU A 122 14.60 1.18 -0.62
CA LEU A 122 15.69 0.67 0.21
C LEU A 122 15.48 1.01 1.68
N ASP A 123 15.16 2.27 1.99
CA ASP A 123 14.89 2.72 3.36
C ASP A 123 13.71 1.96 4.00
N ILE A 124 12.59 1.80 3.26
CA ILE A 124 11.44 1.00 3.71
C ILE A 124 11.88 -0.42 4.03
N THR A 125 12.60 -1.08 3.12
CA THR A 125 13.07 -2.47 3.30
C THR A 125 13.96 -2.60 4.53
N MET A 126 14.91 -1.69 4.71
CA MET A 126 15.82 -1.71 5.86
C MET A 126 15.07 -1.55 7.18
N ARG A 127 14.16 -0.58 7.29
CA ARG A 127 13.43 -0.28 8.53
C ARG A 127 12.29 -1.27 8.83
N MET A 128 11.68 -1.84 7.80
CA MET A 128 10.46 -2.65 7.94
C MET A 128 10.68 -4.15 7.81
N SER A 129 11.85 -4.62 7.36
CA SER A 129 12.16 -6.05 7.13
C SER A 129 11.72 -6.97 8.27
N GLN A 130 12.01 -6.61 9.53
CA GLN A 130 11.61 -7.41 10.69
C GLN A 130 10.08 -7.51 10.82
N LYS A 131 9.35 -6.40 10.67
CA LYS A 131 7.87 -6.39 10.73
C LYS A 131 7.24 -7.11 9.54
N MET A 132 7.87 -7.00 8.36
CA MET A 132 7.47 -7.71 7.15
C MET A 132 7.60 -9.23 7.32
N LEU A 133 8.64 -9.71 8.01
CA LEU A 133 8.74 -11.12 8.37
C LEU A 133 7.73 -11.50 9.46
N GLU A 134 7.66 -10.70 10.54
CA GLU A 134 6.83 -10.96 11.72
C GLU A 134 5.35 -11.13 11.38
N ILE A 135 4.81 -10.27 10.50
CA ILE A 135 3.40 -10.34 10.09
C ILE A 135 3.06 -11.62 9.32
N ASN A 136 4.03 -12.26 8.67
CA ASN A 136 3.83 -13.51 7.94
C ASN A 136 3.92 -14.75 8.85
N ILE A 137 4.70 -14.68 9.94
CA ILE A 137 4.90 -15.81 10.85
C ILE A 137 3.92 -15.80 12.04
N SER A 138 3.36 -14.65 12.41
CA SER A 138 2.51 -14.51 13.60
C SER A 138 1.07 -14.13 13.24
N PRO A 139 0.11 -15.09 13.34
CA PRO A 139 -1.31 -14.82 13.13
C PRO A 139 -1.86 -13.74 14.09
N HIS A 140 -1.33 -13.66 15.31
CA HIS A 140 -1.71 -12.64 16.28
C HIS A 140 -1.30 -11.24 15.83
N VAL A 141 -0.10 -11.08 15.25
CA VAL A 141 0.39 -9.81 14.71
C VAL A 141 -0.46 -9.40 13.50
N PHE A 142 -0.74 -10.33 12.58
CA PHE A 142 -1.63 -10.07 11.45
C PHE A 142 -3.04 -9.64 11.89
N ALA A 143 -3.64 -10.36 12.84
CA ALA A 143 -4.96 -10.03 13.39
C ALA A 143 -4.97 -8.67 14.10
N LYS A 144 -3.88 -8.31 14.79
CA LYS A 144 -3.71 -6.97 15.39
C LYS A 144 -3.73 -5.87 14.34
N PHE A 145 -3.03 -6.03 13.21
CA PHE A 145 -3.07 -5.03 12.12
C PHE A 145 -4.45 -4.92 11.46
N ILE A 146 -5.19 -6.03 11.32
CA ILE A 146 -6.59 -5.98 10.87
C ILE A 146 -7.44 -5.17 11.86
N SER A 147 -7.30 -5.44 13.16
CA SER A 147 -8.04 -4.75 14.21
C SER A 147 -7.71 -3.25 14.20
N ASP A 148 -6.42 -2.90 14.14
CA ASP A 148 -5.95 -1.52 14.10
C ASP A 148 -6.45 -0.77 12.85
N LEU A 149 -6.49 -1.41 11.67
CA LEU A 149 -7.04 -0.80 10.46
C LEU A 149 -8.55 -0.58 10.55
N LYS A 150 -9.28 -1.46 11.25
CA LYS A 150 -10.73 -1.35 11.45
C LYS A 150 -11.09 -0.32 12.52
N LYS A 151 -10.20 -0.05 13.49
CA LYS A 151 -10.44 0.97 14.50
C LYS A 151 -10.59 2.32 13.82
N LYS A 152 -11.70 2.99 14.09
CA LYS A 152 -11.75 4.44 13.91
C LYS A 152 -10.86 5.01 15.00
N THR A 153 -9.71 5.58 14.64
CA THR A 153 -8.99 6.42 15.58
C THR A 153 -9.86 7.67 15.78
N ASP A 154 -10.65 7.67 16.84
CA ASP A 154 -11.27 8.86 17.40
C ASP A 154 -10.13 9.72 17.96
N CYS A 155 -9.81 10.82 17.26
CA CYS A 155 -9.11 12.03 17.72
C CYS A 155 -8.90 12.97 16.53
#